data_AF-A0A3A5WEI7-F1
#
_entry.id   AF-A0A3A5WEI7-F1
#
_cell.length_a   1.000
_cell.length_b   1.000
_cell.length_c   1.000
_cell.angle_alpha   90.00
_cell.angle_beta   90.00
_cell.angle_gamma   90.00
#
_symmetry.space_group_name_H-M   'P 1'
#
loop_
_entity.id
_entity.type
_entity.pdbx_description
1 polymer ?
#
loop_
_entity_poly.entity_id
_entity_poly.type
_entity_poly.pdbx_seq_one_letter_code
_entity_poly.pdbx_strand_id
1 'polypeptide(L)'
;MLSMGGGSTSEEQAFKVIASIVLPIMFLVCLIDSINSHQHLRNQDDTVYWEPVNATVISSEVVWVNCGDEGCSVLPEITYEYEVDGVITMASRISFPWECVSSDRLFEDQQWLVVEEFPVGADVTAYVDPANREESVLYIGMMGEHDVYSIVQDQFDSTVPFVFISPVLYFVAIRFIAPIIRARTLGESEGNPPGTSEVVSYWSGESPAEKREREYVEQRWIEQPEQIGEKIAAPSSSPPMVGEVDKSAPEQQKDEDVPFWVDS
;
A
#
# COMPACT_ATOMS: atom_id res chain seq x y z
N MET A 1 -30.79 40.41 23.46
CA MET A 1 -30.77 38.98 23.10
C MET A 1 -30.67 38.88 21.58
N LEU A 2 -29.44 38.87 21.05
CA LEU A 2 -29.22 38.71 19.61
C LEU A 2 -29.13 37.22 19.32
N SER A 3 -30.15 36.72 18.63
CA SER A 3 -30.18 35.37 18.08
C SER A 3 -29.13 35.29 16.96
N MET A 4 -27.91 34.89 17.30
CA MET A 4 -26.90 34.46 16.32
C MET A 4 -27.36 33.13 15.72
N GLY A 5 -28.23 33.22 14.70
CA GLY A 5 -28.50 32.12 13.79
C GLY A 5 -27.27 31.89 12.93
N GLY A 6 -26.28 31.18 13.48
CA GLY A 6 -25.16 30.67 12.71
C GLY A 6 -25.68 29.63 11.73
N GLY A 7 -25.99 30.05 10.52
CA GLY A 7 -26.27 29.14 9.42
C GLY A 7 -25.03 28.26 9.21
N SER A 8 -25.12 27.00 9.63
CA SER A 8 -24.13 26.00 9.23
C SER A 8 -24.11 26.01 7.71
N THR A 9 -22.97 26.35 7.11
CA THR A 9 -22.81 26.30 5.65
C THR A 9 -23.15 24.89 5.19
N SER A 10 -23.78 24.75 4.02
CA SER A 10 -24.22 23.44 3.48
C SER A 10 -23.10 22.38 3.46
N GLU A 11 -21.85 22.83 3.39
CA GLU A 11 -20.64 22.02 3.48
C GLU A 11 -20.46 21.37 4.87
N GLU A 12 -20.76 22.06 5.97
CA GLU A 12 -20.67 21.49 7.32
C GLU A 12 -21.71 20.39 7.55
N GLN A 13 -22.90 20.55 6.97
CA GLN A 13 -23.93 19.50 7.01
C GLN A 13 -23.54 18.30 6.15
N ALA A 14 -23.04 18.53 4.94
CA ALA A 14 -22.56 17.45 4.07
C ALA A 14 -21.45 16.64 4.73
N PHE A 15 -20.48 17.31 5.38
CA PHE A 15 -19.39 16.65 6.07
C PHE A 15 -19.85 15.79 7.25
N LYS A 16 -20.79 16.28 8.06
CA LYS A 16 -21.36 15.51 9.18
C LYS A 16 -22.08 14.26 8.71
N VAL A 17 -22.83 14.36 7.60
CA VAL A 17 -23.54 13.22 7.01
C VAL A 17 -22.55 12.20 6.47
N ILE A 18 -21.52 12.64 5.73
CA ILE A 18 -20.49 11.74 5.18
C ILE A 18 -19.72 11.05 6.32
N ALA A 19 -19.25 11.79 7.32
CA ALA A 19 -18.53 11.22 8.46
C ALA A 19 -19.40 10.22 9.26
N SER A 20 -20.69 10.53 9.45
CA SER A 20 -21.65 9.65 10.12
C SER A 20 -21.87 8.31 9.40
N ILE A 21 -21.60 8.23 8.10
CA ILE A 21 -21.81 7.02 7.30
C ILE A 21 -20.49 6.29 7.06
N VAL A 22 -19.42 7.02 6.73
CA VAL A 22 -18.12 6.43 6.38
C VAL A 22 -17.44 5.78 7.59
N LEU A 23 -17.47 6.43 8.77
CA LEU A 23 -16.85 5.87 9.98
C LEU A 23 -17.43 4.50 10.40
N PRO A 24 -18.76 4.30 10.50
CA PRO A 24 -19.29 3.00 10.87
C PRO A 24 -19.04 1.93 9.79
N ILE A 25 -19.02 2.29 8.50
CA ILE A 25 -18.66 1.34 7.43
C ILE A 25 -17.20 0.90 7.57
N MET A 26 -16.28 1.85 7.76
CA MET A 26 -14.86 1.53 7.96
C MET A 26 -14.65 0.66 9.20
N PHE A 27 -15.32 0.99 10.32
CA PHE A 27 -15.30 0.16 11.51
C PHE A 27 -15.83 -1.26 11.27
N LEU A 28 -16.91 -1.40 10.51
CA LEU A 28 -17.49 -2.70 10.18
C LEU A 28 -16.57 -3.53 9.28
N VAL A 29 -15.90 -2.91 8.31
CA VAL A 29 -14.87 -3.57 7.49
C VAL A 29 -13.72 -4.05 8.37
N CYS A 30 -13.20 -3.21 9.26
CA CYS A 30 -12.15 -3.60 10.22
C CYS A 30 -12.60 -4.74 11.15
N LEU A 31 -13.87 -4.74 11.59
CA LEU A 31 -14.40 -5.84 12.41
C LEU A 31 -14.49 -7.15 11.64
N ILE A 32 -14.97 -7.13 10.39
CA ILE A 32 -15.04 -8.34 9.55
C ILE A 32 -13.64 -8.91 9.34
N ASP A 33 -12.68 -8.04 9.01
CA ASP A 33 -11.29 -8.45 8.78
C ASP A 33 -10.65 -9.04 10.04
N SER A 34 -10.89 -8.40 11.20
CA SER A 34 -10.48 -8.92 12.51
C SER A 34 -11.10 -10.27 12.84
N ILE A 35 -12.39 -10.49 12.54
CA ILE A 35 -13.06 -11.78 12.75
C ILE A 35 -12.45 -12.86 11.86
N ASN A 36 -12.23 -12.58 10.58
CA ASN A 36 -11.64 -13.52 9.63
C ASN A 36 -10.22 -13.90 10.06
N SER A 37 -9.43 -12.92 10.51
CA SER A 37 -8.09 -13.17 11.06
C SER A 37 -8.14 -14.02 12.33
N HIS A 38 -9.08 -13.77 13.24
CA HIS A 38 -9.25 -14.59 14.44
C HIS A 38 -9.68 -16.04 14.13
N GLN A 39 -10.45 -16.26 13.07
CA GLN A 39 -10.79 -17.61 12.62
C GLN A 39 -9.54 -18.34 12.12
N HIS A 40 -8.65 -17.64 11.40
CA HIS A 40 -7.37 -18.21 10.98
C HIS A 40 -6.48 -18.60 12.16
N LEU A 41 -6.43 -17.76 13.21
CA LEU A 41 -5.70 -18.07 14.44
C LEU A 41 -6.32 -19.22 15.24
N ARG A 42 -7.66 -19.36 15.23
CA ARG A 42 -8.34 -20.43 15.98
C ARG A 42 -8.04 -21.82 15.47
N ASN A 43 -7.87 -21.98 14.15
CA ASN A 43 -7.51 -23.29 13.59
C ASN A 43 -6.06 -23.70 13.95
N GLN A 44 -5.27 -22.81 14.56
CA GLN A 44 -3.88 -23.10 14.95
C GLN A 44 -3.79 -23.74 16.34
N ASP A 45 -4.78 -23.47 17.22
CA ASP A 45 -4.89 -24.10 18.54
C ASP A 45 -5.15 -25.62 18.43
N ASP A 46 -5.68 -26.08 17.28
CA ASP A 46 -6.03 -27.48 17.09
C ASP A 46 -4.80 -28.40 17.11
N THR A 47 -3.64 -27.92 16.64
CA THR A 47 -2.39 -28.69 16.63
C THR A 47 -1.66 -28.72 17.97
N VAL A 48 -2.01 -27.86 18.93
CA VAL A 48 -1.34 -27.78 20.24
C VAL A 48 -1.49 -29.08 21.04
N TYR A 49 -2.56 -29.83 20.77
CA TYR A 49 -2.88 -31.09 21.45
C TYR A 49 -2.55 -32.34 20.62
N TRP A 50 -1.87 -32.16 19.48
CA TRP A 50 -1.49 -33.29 18.63
C TRP A 50 -0.39 -34.12 19.28
N GLU A 51 -0.44 -35.43 19.05
CA GLU A 51 0.45 -36.38 19.70
C GLU A 51 1.82 -36.35 19.00
N PRO A 52 2.94 -36.15 19.73
CA PRO A 52 4.27 -36.18 19.14
C PRO A 52 4.68 -37.63 18.82
N VAL A 53 5.15 -37.85 17.60
CA VAL A 53 5.65 -39.14 17.10
C VAL A 53 7.01 -38.95 16.42
N ASN A 54 7.84 -39.99 16.45
CA ASN A 54 9.08 -39.98 15.69
C ASN A 54 8.77 -40.17 14.20
N ALA A 55 9.44 -39.37 13.38
CA ALA A 55 9.33 -39.39 11.93
C ALA A 55 10.71 -39.34 11.29
N THR A 56 10.82 -39.80 10.06
CA THR A 56 12.05 -39.75 9.28
C THR A 56 11.80 -39.03 7.97
N VAL A 57 12.64 -38.04 7.66
CA VAL A 57 12.53 -37.28 6.41
C VAL A 57 12.96 -38.13 5.23
N ILE A 58 12.09 -38.29 4.23
CA ILE A 58 12.32 -39.06 3.01
C ILE A 58 12.77 -38.14 1.86
N SER A 59 12.15 -36.97 1.72
CA SER A 59 12.49 -35.97 0.71
C SER A 59 12.45 -34.58 1.33
N SER A 60 13.35 -33.71 0.90
CA SER A 60 13.40 -32.31 1.29
C SER A 60 13.98 -31.51 0.14
N GLU A 61 13.13 -30.71 -0.52
CA GLU A 61 13.51 -29.92 -1.68
C GLU A 61 12.69 -28.63 -1.77
N VAL A 62 13.13 -27.68 -2.60
CA VAL A 62 12.37 -26.49 -2.96
C VAL A 62 11.76 -26.71 -4.34
N VAL A 63 10.43 -26.62 -4.43
CA VAL A 63 9.68 -26.76 -5.68
C VAL A 63 9.23 -25.42 -6.23
N TRP A 64 9.24 -25.31 -7.54
CA TRP A 64 8.77 -24.13 -8.26
C TRP A 64 7.28 -24.26 -8.55
N VAL A 65 6.48 -23.31 -8.08
CA VAL A 65 5.03 -23.26 -8.26
C VAL A 65 4.59 -21.95 -8.91
N ASN A 66 3.44 -21.96 -9.57
CA ASN A 66 2.81 -20.78 -10.18
C ASN A 66 3.75 -19.94 -11.06
N CYS A 67 4.47 -20.60 -11.97
CA CYS A 67 5.29 -19.93 -12.97
C CYS A 67 4.43 -19.14 -13.96
N GLY A 68 4.57 -17.81 -13.96
CA GLY A 68 3.94 -16.90 -14.91
C GLY A 68 4.94 -15.89 -15.49
N ASP A 69 4.44 -14.86 -16.18
CA ASP A 69 5.27 -13.83 -16.81
C ASP A 69 6.08 -12.99 -15.81
N GLU A 70 5.65 -12.98 -14.53
CA GLU A 70 6.29 -12.24 -13.43
C GLU A 70 7.32 -13.08 -12.66
N GLY A 71 7.53 -14.34 -13.06
CA GLY A 71 8.44 -15.28 -12.41
C GLY A 71 7.73 -16.51 -11.85
N CYS A 72 8.51 -17.37 -11.20
CA CYS A 72 8.01 -18.53 -10.47
C CYS A 72 8.04 -18.24 -8.97
N SER A 73 7.02 -18.69 -8.26
CA SER A 73 7.10 -18.79 -6.80
C SER A 73 7.83 -20.07 -6.42
N VAL A 74 8.48 -20.08 -5.25
CA VAL A 74 9.07 -21.29 -4.67
C VAL A 74 8.26 -21.72 -3.44
N LEU A 75 8.26 -23.02 -3.13
CA LEU A 75 7.74 -23.61 -1.89
C LEU A 75 8.68 -24.74 -1.42
N PRO A 76 9.02 -24.87 -0.12
CA PRO A 76 9.68 -26.07 0.37
C PRO A 76 8.68 -27.23 0.41
N GLU A 77 9.11 -28.39 -0.07
CA GLU A 77 8.39 -29.65 -0.04
C GLU A 77 9.22 -30.65 0.78
N ILE A 78 8.71 -31.01 1.96
CA ILE A 78 9.34 -31.97 2.86
C ILE A 78 8.41 -33.15 3.00
N THR A 79 8.82 -34.31 2.50
CA THR A 79 8.10 -35.58 2.69
C THR A 79 8.76 -36.37 3.79
N TYR A 80 7.97 -36.88 4.74
CA TYR A 80 8.44 -37.69 5.85
C TYR A 80 7.51 -38.88 6.08
N GLU A 81 8.08 -39.95 6.63
CA GLU A 81 7.32 -41.09 7.13
C GLU A 81 7.30 -41.10 8.65
N TYR A 82 6.20 -41.61 9.20
CA TYR A 82 6.02 -41.77 10.64
C TYR A 82 5.21 -43.03 10.91
N GLU A 83 5.39 -43.62 12.09
CA GLU A 83 4.69 -44.85 12.49
C GLU A 83 3.71 -44.57 13.62
N VAL A 84 2.44 -44.93 13.42
CA VAL A 84 1.40 -44.89 14.45
C VAL A 84 0.68 -46.22 14.47
N ASP A 85 0.56 -46.82 15.66
CA ASP A 85 -0.14 -48.10 15.86
C ASP A 85 0.36 -49.25 14.95
N GLY A 86 1.66 -49.23 14.58
CA GLY A 86 2.27 -50.24 13.70
C GLY A 86 2.04 -50.01 12.20
N VAL A 87 1.45 -48.87 11.82
CA VAL A 87 1.21 -48.47 10.44
C VAL A 87 2.16 -47.33 10.08
N ILE A 88 2.92 -47.53 8.99
CA ILE A 88 3.79 -46.49 8.42
C ILE A 88 2.94 -45.64 7.48
N THR A 89 2.90 -44.34 7.75
CA THR A 89 2.19 -43.34 6.96
C THR A 89 3.18 -42.30 6.45
N MET A 90 2.93 -41.77 5.25
CA MET A 90 3.70 -40.68 4.68
C MET A 90 2.88 -39.39 4.71
N ALA A 91 3.54 -38.27 5.00
CA ALA A 91 2.95 -36.95 4.93
C ALA A 91 3.97 -35.95 4.39
N SER A 92 3.48 -34.82 3.87
CA SER A 92 4.32 -33.72 3.37
C SER A 92 3.97 -32.36 3.98
N ARG A 93 3.00 -32.32 4.89
CA ARG A 93 2.52 -31.08 5.48
C ARG A 93 3.51 -30.61 6.56
N ILE A 94 4.03 -29.40 6.41
CA ILE A 94 5.02 -28.82 7.34
C ILE A 94 4.32 -28.22 8.57
N SER A 95 3.24 -27.45 8.36
CA SER A 95 2.42 -26.86 9.43
C SER A 95 0.96 -26.78 9.01
N PHE A 96 0.04 -26.59 9.94
CA PHE A 96 -1.39 -26.40 9.62
C PHE A 96 -1.65 -25.19 8.69
N PRO A 97 -1.04 -24.00 8.90
CA PRO A 97 -1.19 -22.90 7.96
C PRO A 97 -0.43 -23.11 6.65
N TRP A 98 0.39 -24.16 6.51
CA TRP A 98 1.24 -24.37 5.33
C TRP A 98 0.46 -24.40 4.02
N GLU A 99 -0.72 -25.02 4.01
CA GLU A 99 -1.62 -25.04 2.84
C GLU A 99 -2.16 -23.65 2.47
N CYS A 100 -2.10 -22.70 3.41
CA CYS A 100 -2.48 -21.30 3.24
C CYS A 100 -1.27 -20.37 3.06
N VAL A 101 -0.03 -20.87 3.06
CA VAL A 101 1.17 -20.08 2.73
C VAL A 101 1.24 -19.97 1.21
N SER A 102 0.37 -19.12 0.66
CA SER A 102 0.49 -18.64 -0.71
C SER A 102 1.77 -17.82 -0.83
N SER A 103 2.61 -18.20 -1.81
CA SER A 103 3.70 -17.50 -2.55
C SER A 103 4.38 -16.22 -2.03
N ASP A 104 3.70 -15.40 -1.23
CA ASP A 104 4.10 -14.02 -0.92
C ASP A 104 4.65 -13.87 0.51
N ARG A 105 4.52 -14.90 1.35
CA ARG A 105 4.85 -14.81 2.79
C ARG A 105 6.27 -15.19 3.16
N LEU A 106 6.95 -16.00 2.34
CA LEU A 106 8.34 -16.37 2.56
C LEU A 106 9.15 -15.96 1.35
N PHE A 107 10.15 -15.11 1.57
CA PHE A 107 11.14 -14.81 0.54
C PHE A 107 11.90 -16.09 0.17
N GLU A 108 12.39 -16.18 -1.07
CA GLU A 108 13.10 -17.35 -1.61
C GLU A 108 14.17 -17.89 -0.64
N ASP A 109 14.95 -16.99 -0.03
CA ASP A 109 15.99 -17.33 0.96
C ASP A 109 15.43 -18.03 2.22
N GLN A 110 14.25 -17.63 2.69
CA GLN A 110 13.65 -18.21 3.89
C GLN A 110 13.15 -19.63 3.66
N GLN A 111 12.81 -19.97 2.42
CA GLN A 111 12.33 -21.30 2.08
C GLN A 111 13.46 -22.33 2.03
N TRP A 112 14.64 -21.92 1.58
CA TRP A 112 15.84 -22.74 1.66
C TRP A 112 16.22 -23.07 3.11
N LEU A 113 16.03 -22.14 4.05
CA LEU A 113 16.27 -22.40 5.48
C LEU A 113 15.38 -23.52 6.03
N VAL A 114 14.13 -23.62 5.56
CA VAL A 114 13.23 -24.72 5.97
C VAL A 114 13.76 -26.06 5.47
N VAL A 115 14.19 -26.14 4.21
CA VAL A 115 14.78 -27.36 3.64
C VAL A 115 16.07 -27.76 4.38
N GLU A 116 16.90 -26.79 4.76
CA GLU A 116 18.14 -27.01 5.52
C GLU A 116 17.88 -27.55 6.94
N GLU A 117 16.75 -27.21 7.56
CA GLU A 117 16.37 -27.69 8.88
C GLU A 117 15.90 -29.15 8.89
N PHE A 118 15.38 -29.62 7.75
CA PHE A 118 14.86 -30.98 7.58
C PHE A 118 15.63 -31.73 6.48
N PRO A 119 16.91 -32.09 6.68
CA PRO A 119 17.66 -32.83 5.67
C PRO A 119 17.13 -34.26 5.53
N VAL A 120 17.25 -34.82 4.32
CA VAL A 120 16.87 -36.21 4.03
C VAL A 120 17.58 -37.18 4.97
N GLY A 121 16.81 -38.10 5.57
CA GLY A 121 17.28 -39.07 6.55
C GLY A 121 17.36 -38.54 7.99
N ALA A 122 16.96 -37.30 8.26
CA ALA A 122 16.87 -36.79 9.62
C ALA A 122 15.72 -37.45 10.40
N ASP A 123 16.00 -37.79 11.66
CA ASP A 123 14.98 -38.15 12.64
C ASP A 123 14.38 -36.87 13.24
N VAL A 124 13.08 -36.69 13.04
CA VAL A 124 12.35 -35.47 13.40
C VAL A 124 11.13 -35.83 14.22
N THR A 125 10.54 -34.85 14.89
CA THR A 125 9.27 -35.03 15.61
C THR A 125 8.14 -34.52 14.72
N ALA A 126 7.27 -35.43 14.29
CA ALA A 126 5.99 -35.07 13.69
C ALA A 126 4.91 -35.06 14.78
N TYR A 127 3.84 -34.33 14.53
CA TYR A 127 2.68 -34.24 15.41
C TYR A 127 1.48 -34.78 14.65
N VAL A 128 0.76 -35.72 15.23
CA VAL A 128 -0.35 -36.45 14.57
C VAL A 128 -1.69 -36.04 15.18
N ASP A 129 -2.69 -35.85 14.32
CA ASP A 129 -4.05 -35.58 14.77
C ASP A 129 -4.63 -36.82 15.49
N PRO A 130 -5.03 -36.71 16.77
CA PRO A 130 -5.65 -37.82 17.49
C PRO A 130 -7.00 -38.27 16.89
N ALA A 131 -7.70 -37.39 16.16
CA ALA A 131 -8.95 -37.72 15.48
C ALA A 131 -8.71 -38.36 14.10
N ASN A 132 -7.60 -38.03 13.43
CA ASN A 132 -7.22 -38.56 12.13
C ASN A 132 -5.71 -38.91 12.08
N ARG A 133 -5.37 -40.17 12.36
CA ARG A 133 -3.97 -40.64 12.42
C ARG A 133 -3.22 -40.60 11.08
N GLU A 134 -3.91 -40.35 9.97
CA GLU A 134 -3.29 -40.17 8.65
C GLU A 134 -2.79 -38.73 8.43
N GLU A 135 -3.21 -37.78 9.29
CA GLU A 135 -2.80 -36.38 9.23
C GLU A 135 -1.71 -36.07 10.26
N SER A 136 -0.67 -35.39 9.78
CA SER A 136 0.43 -34.94 10.61
C SER A 136 1.06 -33.64 10.12
N VAL A 137 1.81 -32.98 11.00
CA VAL A 137 2.59 -31.77 10.74
C VAL A 137 3.96 -31.83 11.43
N LEU A 138 4.97 -31.17 10.88
CA LEU A 138 6.31 -31.03 11.50
C LEU A 138 6.34 -29.93 12.58
N TYR A 139 5.52 -28.90 12.42
CA TYR A 139 5.37 -27.80 13.38
C TYR A 139 3.96 -27.72 13.94
N ILE A 140 3.87 -27.59 15.27
CA ILE A 140 2.65 -27.19 15.98
C ILE A 140 2.50 -25.67 15.99
N GLY A 141 1.26 -25.19 15.89
CA GLY A 141 0.91 -23.78 15.94
C GLY A 141 1.40 -22.97 14.74
N MET A 142 1.68 -21.68 14.98
CA MET A 142 2.38 -20.82 14.02
C MET A 142 3.88 -21.14 14.07
N MET A 143 4.47 -21.41 12.92
CA MET A 143 5.91 -21.65 12.74
C MET A 143 6.75 -20.64 13.55
N GLY A 144 7.45 -21.11 14.58
CA GLY A 144 8.51 -20.37 15.27
C GLY A 144 8.09 -19.04 15.94
N GLU A 145 8.86 -18.63 16.94
CA GLU A 145 8.69 -17.34 17.63
C GLU A 145 8.77 -16.13 16.68
N HIS A 146 9.33 -16.32 15.48
CA HIS A 146 9.60 -15.26 14.50
C HIS A 146 8.41 -14.93 13.58
N ASP A 147 7.53 -15.87 13.23
CA ASP A 147 6.39 -15.58 12.32
C ASP A 147 5.16 -15.06 13.06
N VAL A 148 5.02 -15.38 14.34
CA VAL A 148 4.02 -14.73 15.21
C VAL A 148 4.26 -13.22 15.22
N TYR A 149 5.52 -12.81 15.26
CA TYR A 149 5.88 -11.40 15.33
C TYR A 149 5.55 -10.68 14.02
N SER A 150 5.79 -11.28 12.85
CA SER A 150 5.49 -10.65 11.56
C SER A 150 3.99 -10.54 11.31
N ILE A 151 3.19 -11.56 11.63
CA ILE A 151 1.73 -11.53 11.47
C ILE A 151 1.10 -10.49 12.39
N VAL A 152 1.54 -10.45 13.65
CA VAL A 152 1.04 -9.46 14.61
C VAL A 152 1.50 -8.07 14.21
N GLN A 153 2.76 -7.89 13.82
CA GLN A 153 3.30 -6.58 13.48
C GLN A 153 2.67 -5.99 12.21
N ASP A 154 2.41 -6.80 11.17
CA ASP A 154 1.73 -6.33 9.97
C ASP A 154 0.28 -5.90 10.27
N GLN A 155 -0.41 -6.64 11.14
CA GLN A 155 -1.73 -6.23 11.64
C GLN A 155 -1.69 -4.96 12.47
N PHE A 156 -0.68 -4.79 13.33
CA PHE A 156 -0.53 -3.60 14.15
C PHE A 156 -0.17 -2.38 13.28
N ASP A 157 0.77 -2.51 12.35
CA ASP A 157 1.23 -1.41 11.49
C ASP A 157 0.14 -0.97 10.50
N SER A 158 -0.66 -1.90 9.99
CA SER A 158 -1.80 -1.57 9.14
C SER A 158 -2.98 -1.05 9.94
N THR A 159 -3.43 -1.75 10.99
CA THR A 159 -4.77 -1.51 11.59
C THR A 159 -4.76 -0.43 12.68
N VAL A 160 -3.69 -0.36 13.47
CA VAL A 160 -3.63 0.53 14.65
C VAL A 160 -3.68 2.01 14.27
N PRO A 161 -2.99 2.48 13.21
CA PRO A 161 -3.09 3.88 12.79
C PRO A 161 -4.52 4.28 12.40
N PHE A 162 -5.26 3.42 11.69
CA PHE A 162 -6.60 3.76 11.24
C PHE A 162 -7.64 3.72 12.36
N VAL A 163 -7.52 2.76 13.28
CA VAL A 163 -8.51 2.60 14.36
C VAL A 163 -8.24 3.56 15.52
N PHE A 164 -6.99 3.82 15.87
CA PHE A 164 -6.66 4.62 17.06
C PHE A 164 -6.14 6.02 16.73
N ILE A 165 -5.27 6.16 15.73
CA ILE A 165 -4.63 7.45 15.43
C ILE A 165 -5.59 8.34 14.63
N SER A 166 -6.28 7.79 13.64
CA SER A 166 -7.16 8.57 12.75
C SER A 166 -8.33 9.25 13.49
N PRO A 167 -9.08 8.59 14.40
CA PRO A 167 -10.17 9.26 15.12
C PRO A 167 -9.68 10.32 16.11
N VAL A 168 -8.51 10.10 16.72
CA VAL A 168 -7.89 11.07 17.63
C VAL A 168 -7.42 12.30 16.85
N LEU A 169 -6.72 12.11 15.73
CA LEU A 169 -6.31 13.21 14.85
C LEU A 169 -7.53 13.97 14.30
N TYR A 170 -8.59 13.25 13.93
CA TYR A 170 -9.85 13.84 13.49
C TYR A 170 -10.49 14.69 14.60
N PHE A 171 -10.57 14.17 15.81
CA PHE A 171 -11.11 14.91 16.96
C PHE A 171 -10.26 16.15 17.27
N VAL A 172 -8.94 16.03 17.23
CA VAL A 172 -8.00 17.15 17.43
C VAL A 172 -8.18 18.20 16.33
N ALA A 173 -8.31 17.80 15.07
CA ALA A 173 -8.53 18.71 13.95
C ALA A 173 -9.84 19.49 14.11
N ILE A 174 -10.94 18.82 14.46
CA ILE A 174 -12.22 19.50 14.71
C ILE A 174 -12.12 20.44 15.92
N ARG A 175 -11.49 19.99 17.00
CA ARG A 175 -11.54 20.73 18.27
C ARG A 175 -10.59 21.92 18.30
N PHE A 176 -9.46 21.84 17.60
CA PHE A 176 -8.38 22.83 17.67
C PHE A 176 -8.08 23.54 16.35
N ILE A 177 -8.18 22.88 15.20
CA ILE A 177 -7.85 23.50 13.91
C ILE A 177 -9.04 24.34 13.39
N ALA A 178 -10.27 23.85 13.50
CA ALA A 178 -11.45 24.58 13.02
C ALA A 178 -11.64 25.97 13.69
N PRO A 179 -11.44 26.15 15.02
CA PRO A 179 -11.50 27.47 15.65
C PRO A 179 -10.42 28.43 15.15
N ILE A 180 -9.20 27.94 14.88
CA ILE A 180 -8.08 28.77 14.41
C ILE A 180 -8.37 29.30 13.00
N ILE A 181 -8.90 28.46 12.11
CA ILE A 181 -9.30 28.88 10.77
C ILE A 181 -10.41 29.92 10.86
N ARG A 182 -11.42 29.72 11.73
CA ARG A 182 -12.51 30.67 11.93
C ARG A 182 -12.04 32.01 12.50
N ALA A 183 -11.02 32.01 13.37
CA ALA A 183 -10.43 33.24 13.89
C ALA A 183 -9.68 34.04 12.81
N ARG A 184 -8.98 33.36 11.88
CA ARG A 184 -8.31 34.03 10.75
C ARG A 184 -9.30 34.65 9.77
N THR A 185 -10.36 33.94 9.40
CA THR A 185 -11.33 34.45 8.44
C THR A 185 -12.14 35.63 8.98
N LEU A 186 -12.40 35.69 10.29
CA LEU A 186 -13.04 36.84 10.92
C LEU A 186 -12.10 38.05 11.04
N GLY A 187 -10.80 37.83 11.30
CA GLY A 187 -9.80 38.90 11.37
C GLY A 187 -9.59 39.63 10.04
N GLU A 188 -9.79 38.94 8.91
CA GLU A 188 -9.65 39.54 7.58
C GLU A 188 -10.87 40.39 7.17
N SER A 189 -12.01 40.19 7.83
CA SER A 189 -13.25 40.94 7.56
C SER A 189 -13.40 42.22 8.39
N GLU A 190 -12.69 42.37 9.51
CA GLU A 190 -12.93 43.46 10.47
C GLU A 190 -11.85 44.57 10.47
N GLY A 191 -10.86 44.51 9.59
CA GLY A 191 -9.68 45.36 9.70
C GLY A 191 -9.08 45.83 8.39
N ASN A 192 -9.87 46.36 7.46
CA ASN A 192 -9.33 47.35 6.53
C ASN A 192 -9.67 48.74 7.07
N PRO A 193 -8.85 49.35 7.95
CA PRO A 193 -9.01 50.77 8.24
C PRO A 193 -8.87 51.54 6.93
N PRO A 194 -9.73 52.53 6.66
CA PRO A 194 -9.61 53.35 5.46
C PRO A 194 -8.27 54.10 5.49
N GLY A 195 -7.23 53.55 4.85
CA GLY A 195 -5.90 54.16 4.82
C GLY A 195 -4.73 53.26 4.40
N THR A 196 -4.89 51.95 4.25
CA THR A 196 -3.76 51.03 3.98
C THR A 196 -3.49 50.73 2.50
N SER A 197 -4.24 51.30 1.55
CA SER A 197 -3.93 51.13 0.12
C SER A 197 -2.62 51.82 -0.31
N GLU A 198 -1.98 52.60 0.56
CA GLU A 198 -0.75 53.33 0.24
C GLU A 198 0.54 52.57 0.60
N VAL A 199 0.46 51.51 1.42
CA VAL A 199 1.66 50.79 1.90
C VAL A 199 1.99 49.56 1.04
N VAL A 200 1.01 48.97 0.37
CA VAL A 200 1.24 47.80 -0.52
C VAL A 200 1.95 48.20 -1.82
N SER A 201 1.90 49.48 -2.23
CA SER A 201 2.66 49.98 -3.39
C SER A 201 4.16 50.15 -3.14
N TYR A 202 4.65 49.98 -1.91
CA TYR A 202 6.08 50.10 -1.63
C TYR A 202 6.88 48.83 -1.93
N TRP A 203 6.21 47.67 -2.06
CA TRP A 203 6.87 46.37 -2.25
C TRP A 203 6.79 45.83 -3.68
N SER A 204 6.03 46.46 -4.58
CA SER A 204 5.95 46.02 -5.98
C SER A 204 7.14 46.47 -6.84
N GLY A 205 8.13 47.20 -6.27
CA GLY A 205 9.33 47.63 -6.99
C GLY A 205 9.10 48.62 -8.14
N GLU A 206 7.84 48.94 -8.43
CA GLU A 206 7.44 49.82 -9.53
C GLU A 206 7.55 51.28 -9.08
N SER A 207 8.35 52.06 -9.79
CA SER A 207 8.51 53.47 -9.44
C SER A 207 7.21 54.24 -9.76
N PRO A 208 6.89 55.32 -9.04
CA PRO A 208 5.75 56.19 -9.37
C PRO A 208 5.82 56.82 -10.78
N ALA A 209 6.96 56.72 -11.47
CA ALA A 209 7.11 57.11 -12.86
C ALA A 209 6.58 56.02 -13.81
N GLU A 210 6.94 54.76 -13.58
CA GLU A 210 6.47 53.61 -14.39
C GLU A 210 4.95 53.45 -14.31
N LYS A 211 4.36 53.65 -13.12
CA LYS A 211 2.90 53.60 -12.96
C LYS A 211 2.19 54.66 -13.81
N ARG A 212 2.72 55.90 -13.82
CA ARG A 212 2.18 56.99 -14.64
C ARG A 212 2.34 56.73 -16.14
N GLU A 213 3.45 56.12 -16.52
CA GLU A 213 3.71 55.76 -17.92
C GLU A 213 2.75 54.65 -18.39
N ARG A 214 2.50 53.65 -17.53
CA ARG A 214 1.52 52.59 -17.82
C ARG A 214 0.10 53.12 -17.92
N GLU A 215 -0.34 53.95 -16.97
CA GLU A 215 -1.66 54.59 -16.99
C GLU A 215 -1.83 55.49 -18.23
N TYR A 216 -0.78 56.21 -18.64
CA TYR A 216 -0.79 57.01 -19.87
C TYR A 216 -0.89 56.15 -21.14
N VAL A 217 -0.18 55.01 -21.19
CA VAL A 217 -0.28 54.06 -22.30
C VAL A 217 -1.68 53.45 -22.38
N GLU A 218 -2.24 52.99 -21.27
CA GLU A 218 -3.61 52.44 -21.24
C GLU A 218 -4.66 53.47 -21.65
N GLN A 219 -4.59 54.72 -21.18
CA GLN A 219 -5.50 55.78 -21.61
C GLN A 219 -5.39 56.07 -23.11
N ARG A 220 -4.16 56.06 -23.66
CA ARG A 220 -3.94 56.26 -25.09
C ARG A 220 -4.53 55.13 -25.95
N TRP A 221 -4.50 53.89 -25.46
CA TRP A 221 -5.15 52.75 -26.12
C TRP A 221 -6.67 52.89 -26.16
N ILE A 222 -7.27 53.48 -25.13
CA ILE A 222 -8.72 53.71 -25.05
C ILE A 222 -9.16 54.87 -25.97
N GLU A 223 -8.34 55.91 -26.11
CA GLU A 223 -8.70 57.11 -26.88
C GLU A 223 -8.44 57.00 -28.40
N GLN A 224 -7.60 56.08 -28.90
CA GLN A 224 -7.29 55.96 -30.33
C GLN A 224 -7.35 54.52 -30.88
N PRO A 225 -8.52 53.85 -30.88
CA PRO A 225 -8.64 52.52 -31.48
C PRO A 225 -8.52 52.51 -33.02
N GLU A 226 -8.69 53.64 -33.71
CA GLU A 226 -8.81 53.67 -35.18
C GLU A 226 -7.50 53.84 -35.97
N GLN A 227 -6.35 54.14 -35.35
CA GLN A 227 -5.08 54.34 -36.11
C GLN A 227 -4.16 53.12 -36.21
N ILE A 228 -4.52 51.97 -35.61
CA ILE A 228 -3.65 50.77 -35.57
C ILE A 228 -4.07 49.70 -36.61
N GLY A 229 -5.15 49.93 -37.36
CA GLY A 229 -5.64 49.02 -38.39
C GLY A 229 -4.86 48.99 -39.72
N GLU A 230 -3.95 49.94 -39.98
CA GLU A 230 -3.36 50.12 -41.33
C GLU A 230 -1.90 49.69 -41.47
N LYS A 231 -1.29 49.04 -40.46
CA LYS A 231 0.15 48.69 -40.52
C LYS A 231 0.53 47.27 -40.09
N ILE A 232 -0.39 46.31 -40.23
CA ILE A 232 -0.07 44.88 -40.15
C ILE A 232 -0.36 44.24 -41.51
N ALA A 233 0.42 44.64 -42.51
CA ALA A 233 0.60 43.85 -43.72
C ALA A 233 1.61 42.72 -43.43
N ALA A 234 1.22 41.50 -43.79
CA ALA A 234 1.91 40.24 -43.54
C ALA A 234 3.39 40.20 -43.98
N PRO A 235 4.14 39.23 -43.43
CA PRO A 235 4.76 38.28 -44.35
C PRO A 235 4.44 36.82 -44.00
N SER A 236 3.91 36.16 -45.03
CA SER A 236 3.95 34.72 -45.28
C SER A 236 5.38 34.17 -45.14
N SER A 237 5.57 33.20 -44.25
CA SER A 237 6.60 32.17 -44.44
C SER A 237 6.17 30.85 -43.81
N SER A 238 6.16 29.82 -44.63
CA SER A 238 5.79 28.44 -44.32
C SER A 238 6.76 27.80 -43.32
N PRO A 239 6.29 26.95 -42.39
CA PRO A 239 7.19 26.10 -41.62
C PRO A 239 7.72 24.92 -42.46
N PRO A 240 9.00 24.55 -42.34
CA PRO A 240 9.54 23.36 -42.99
C PRO A 240 9.10 22.08 -42.25
N MET A 241 8.85 21.04 -43.04
CA MET A 241 8.66 19.67 -42.55
C MET A 241 9.87 19.20 -41.75
N VAL A 242 9.62 18.70 -40.54
CA VAL A 242 10.61 18.01 -39.72
C VAL A 242 10.44 16.51 -39.97
N GLY A 243 11.59 15.90 -40.28
CA GLY A 243 11.75 14.55 -40.77
C GLY A 243 11.30 13.45 -39.81
N GLU A 244 10.74 12.43 -40.44
CA GLU A 244 10.51 11.09 -39.95
C GLU A 244 11.88 10.42 -39.74
N VAL A 245 12.23 10.17 -38.47
CA VAL A 245 13.44 9.43 -38.10
C VAL A 245 13.06 7.97 -37.93
N ASP A 246 13.43 7.22 -38.96
CA ASP A 246 13.60 5.78 -39.03
C ASP A 246 14.48 5.30 -37.86
N LYS A 247 13.94 4.43 -37.00
CA LYS A 247 14.73 3.68 -36.01
C LYS A 247 14.61 2.20 -36.30
N SER A 248 15.69 1.75 -36.91
CA SER A 248 16.07 0.39 -37.23
C SER A 248 16.14 -0.48 -35.96
N ALA A 249 15.49 -1.65 -36.02
CA ALA A 249 16.01 -2.90 -35.47
C ALA A 249 17.22 -3.35 -36.34
N PRO A 250 18.12 -4.29 -35.94
CA PRO A 250 17.93 -5.37 -34.97
C PRO A 250 19.12 -5.60 -34.00
N GLU A 251 18.92 -6.33 -32.92
CA GLU A 251 20.03 -7.01 -32.25
C GLU A 251 19.67 -8.47 -31.99
N GLN A 252 20.36 -9.33 -32.75
CA GLN A 252 20.34 -10.78 -32.64
C GLN A 252 20.97 -11.16 -31.29
N GLN A 253 20.19 -11.75 -30.39
CA GLN A 253 20.77 -12.47 -29.27
C GLN A 253 20.97 -13.93 -29.67
N LYS A 254 22.27 -14.24 -29.69
CA LYS A 254 22.96 -15.42 -30.13
C LYS A 254 22.59 -16.64 -29.28
N ASP A 255 22.37 -17.75 -29.98
CA ASP A 255 22.32 -19.11 -29.45
C ASP A 255 23.52 -19.38 -28.52
N GLU A 256 23.24 -19.83 -27.29
CA GLU A 256 24.18 -20.61 -26.50
C GLU A 256 23.65 -22.03 -26.39
N ASP A 257 24.18 -22.88 -27.29
CA ASP A 257 24.28 -24.32 -27.14
C ASP A 257 24.96 -24.67 -25.81
N VAL A 258 24.25 -25.34 -24.91
CA VAL A 258 24.88 -26.10 -23.82
C VAL A 258 24.29 -27.51 -23.80
N PRO A 259 25.02 -28.53 -24.27
CA PRO A 259 24.69 -29.92 -24.01
C PRO A 259 25.52 -30.42 -22.85
N PHE A 260 24.90 -30.90 -21.77
CA PHE A 260 25.62 -31.83 -20.89
C PHE A 260 24.68 -32.77 -20.11
N TRP A 261 24.75 -34.04 -20.48
CA TRP A 261 24.26 -35.21 -19.76
C TRP A 261 24.99 -35.37 -18.43
N VAL A 262 24.33 -35.85 -17.37
CA VAL A 262 24.81 -36.97 -16.54
C VAL A 262 23.61 -37.65 -15.86
N ASP A 263 23.33 -38.89 -16.26
CA ASP A 263 22.61 -39.90 -15.47
C ASP A 263 23.51 -40.40 -14.33
N SER A 264 22.96 -40.58 -13.13
CA SER A 264 23.39 -41.60 -12.14
C SER A 264 22.28 -41.85 -11.14
#